data_AF-A0A9D2GMP5-F1
#
_entry.id   AF-A0A9D2GMP5-F1
#
_cell.length_a   1.000
_cell.length_b   1.000
_cell.length_c   1.000
_cell.angle_alpha   90.00
_cell.angle_beta   90.00
_cell.angle_gamma   90.00
#
_symmetry.space_group_name_H-M   'P 1'
#
loop_
_entity.id
_entity.type
_entity.pdbx_description
1 polymer ?
#
loop_
_entity_poly.entity_id
_entity_poly.type
_entity_poly.pdbx_seq_one_letter_code
_entity_poly.pdbx_strand_id
1 'polypeptide(L)'
;MEALLGKNIDELRAVCVKYGLKSFVATQMADWLYSKRVRTIDEMTNISKAARAALSQDYEVGRTGYCDLISSSDGTKKYLFPFGPGVEAVMIPDGDRHTVCVSSQMGCRMGCRFCMTGRQGWHGNLTPAEILSQFMEIDEAASLTNAVFMGMGEPLDNWDNVRRAIDVLTAPWGFGWSPKRITLSTIGVTSDPRTGESPLRRFMDECSCHLAVSLHNPFPEERAELMPMEKPFPLAKTLSLIREYDSTGQRRVSFEYIM
;
A
#
# COMPACT_ATOMS: atom_id res chain seq x y z
N MET A 1 -14.30 -2.09 -16.33
CA MET A 1 -13.53 -0.88 -16.63
C MET A 1 -12.24 -0.99 -15.83
N GLU A 2 -11.09 -0.67 -16.43
CA GLU A 2 -9.78 -0.82 -15.78
C GLU A 2 -9.34 0.50 -15.13
N ALA A 3 -8.79 0.44 -13.91
CA ALA A 3 -8.31 1.64 -13.23
C ALA A 3 -6.98 2.14 -13.82
N LEU A 4 -6.91 3.45 -14.09
CA LEU A 4 -5.66 4.15 -14.42
C LEU A 4 -4.83 4.46 -13.18
N LEU A 5 -5.48 4.72 -12.04
CA LEU A 5 -4.81 4.95 -10.77
C LEU A 5 -3.98 3.72 -10.40
N GLY A 6 -2.74 3.96 -10.00
CA GLY A 6 -1.80 2.91 -9.66
C GLY A 6 -0.98 2.40 -10.84
N LYS A 7 -1.26 2.79 -12.09
CA LYS A 7 -0.35 2.49 -13.21
C LYS A 7 0.93 3.30 -13.11
N ASN A 8 2.07 2.65 -13.35
CA ASN A 8 3.34 3.34 -13.52
C ASN A 8 3.42 4.04 -14.89
N ILE A 9 4.49 4.81 -15.11
CA ILE A 9 4.67 5.55 -16.36
C ILE A 9 4.72 4.64 -17.59
N ASP A 10 5.31 3.46 -17.50
CA ASP A 10 5.42 2.54 -18.64
C ASP A 10 4.07 1.89 -18.98
N GLU A 11 3.28 1.56 -17.97
CA GLU A 11 1.90 1.10 -18.14
C GLU A 11 1.02 2.21 -18.75
N LEU A 12 1.16 3.46 -18.28
CA LEU A 12 0.47 4.61 -18.89
C LEU A 12 0.92 4.88 -20.33
N ARG A 13 2.21 4.65 -20.66
CA ARG A 13 2.71 4.70 -22.04
C ARG A 13 2.06 3.61 -22.90
N ALA A 14 1.91 2.40 -22.38
CA ALA A 14 1.23 1.32 -23.09
C ALA A 14 -0.25 1.67 -23.37
N VAL A 15 -0.94 2.29 -22.40
CA VAL A 15 -2.29 2.85 -22.62
C VAL A 15 -2.27 3.89 -23.74
N CYS A 16 -1.33 4.84 -23.72
CA CYS A 16 -1.22 5.85 -24.77
C CYS A 16 -1.07 5.22 -26.17
N VAL A 17 -0.18 4.24 -26.31
CA VAL A 17 0.07 3.54 -27.59
C VAL A 17 -1.18 2.82 -28.09
N LYS A 18 -1.94 2.16 -27.19
CA LYS A 18 -3.21 1.48 -27.53
C LYS A 18 -4.22 2.42 -28.21
N TYR A 19 -4.26 3.70 -27.85
CA TYR A 19 -5.17 4.70 -28.42
C TYR A 19 -4.52 5.62 -29.45
N GLY A 20 -3.32 5.28 -29.95
CA GLY A 20 -2.62 6.10 -30.94
C GLY A 20 -2.12 7.46 -30.41
N LEU A 21 -2.00 7.61 -29.08
CA LEU A 21 -1.47 8.80 -28.44
C LEU A 21 0.06 8.78 -28.40
N LYS A 22 0.66 9.97 -28.38
CA LYS A 22 2.12 10.11 -28.23
C LYS A 22 2.56 9.69 -26.83
N SER A 23 3.75 9.11 -26.71
CA SER A 23 4.26 8.57 -25.44
C SER A 23 4.39 9.61 -24.31
N PHE A 24 4.62 10.89 -24.63
CA PHE A 24 4.69 11.96 -23.63
C PHE A 24 3.35 12.23 -22.93
N VAL A 25 2.23 11.81 -23.52
CA VAL A 25 0.89 11.94 -22.92
C VAL A 25 0.79 11.13 -21.63
N ALA A 26 1.58 10.05 -21.49
CA ALA A 26 1.63 9.28 -20.25
C ALA A 26 2.04 10.12 -19.04
N THR A 27 3.00 11.04 -19.21
CA THR A 27 3.41 11.98 -18.16
C THR A 27 2.30 12.97 -17.83
N GLN A 28 1.52 13.40 -18.83
CA GLN A 28 0.35 14.25 -18.61
C GLN A 28 -0.73 13.50 -17.82
N MET A 29 -1.01 12.25 -18.18
CA MET A 29 -1.94 11.39 -17.45
C MET A 29 -1.49 11.20 -16.00
N ALA A 30 -0.22 10.92 -15.76
CA ALA A 30 0.33 10.78 -14.41
C ALA A 30 0.16 12.06 -13.58
N ASP A 31 0.46 13.23 -14.15
CA ASP A 31 0.22 14.52 -13.50
C ASP A 31 -1.26 14.71 -13.12
N TRP A 32 -2.19 14.38 -14.02
CA TRP A 32 -3.63 14.45 -13.70
C TRP A 32 -4.05 13.47 -12.59
N LEU A 33 -3.53 12.25 -12.62
CA LEU A 33 -3.89 11.20 -11.67
C LEU A 33 -3.34 11.48 -10.27
N TYR A 34 -2.08 11.88 -10.15
CA TYR A 34 -1.34 11.86 -8.88
C TYR A 34 -1.09 13.24 -8.28
N SER A 35 -0.81 14.24 -9.11
CA SER A 35 -0.57 15.62 -8.68
C SER A 35 -1.89 16.40 -8.58
N LYS A 36 -2.65 16.45 -9.67
CA LYS A 36 -3.93 17.18 -9.71
C LYS A 36 -5.10 16.38 -9.15
N ARG A 37 -4.94 15.06 -9.01
CA ARG A 37 -5.92 14.14 -8.42
C ARG A 37 -7.31 14.36 -9.01
N VAL A 38 -7.46 14.16 -10.31
CA VAL A 38 -8.79 14.21 -10.96
C VAL A 38 -9.68 13.06 -10.51
N ARG A 39 -11.00 13.17 -10.71
CA ARG A 39 -11.96 12.09 -10.43
C ARG A 39 -12.42 11.38 -11.71
N THR A 40 -12.33 12.05 -12.86
CA THR A 40 -12.79 11.56 -14.15
C THR A 40 -11.73 11.78 -15.22
N ILE A 41 -11.79 10.96 -16.28
CA ILE A 41 -10.90 11.12 -17.44
C ILE A 41 -11.18 12.44 -18.18
N ASP A 42 -12.43 12.94 -18.18
CA ASP A 42 -12.78 14.16 -18.93
C ASP A 42 -12.12 15.43 -18.38
N GLU A 43 -11.75 15.44 -17.10
CA GLU A 43 -10.99 16.53 -16.46
C GLU A 43 -9.58 16.69 -17.03
N MET A 44 -9.05 15.71 -17.76
CA MET A 44 -7.70 15.74 -18.36
C MET A 44 -7.65 16.66 -19.60
N THR A 45 -7.89 17.96 -19.41
CA THR A 45 -8.23 18.91 -20.49
C THR A 45 -7.14 19.11 -21.56
N ASN A 46 -5.88 18.77 -21.27
CA ASN A 46 -4.77 18.79 -22.22
C ASN A 46 -4.64 17.52 -23.08
N ILE A 47 -5.50 16.52 -22.88
CA ILE A 47 -5.71 15.36 -23.74
C ILE A 47 -6.91 15.64 -24.63
N SER A 48 -6.86 15.33 -25.93
CA SER A 48 -7.95 15.67 -26.86
C SER A 48 -9.28 15.05 -26.44
N LYS A 49 -10.40 15.75 -26.70
CA LYS A 49 -11.75 15.28 -26.35
C LYS A 49 -12.06 13.88 -26.93
N ALA A 50 -11.65 13.63 -28.17
CA ALA A 50 -11.81 12.33 -28.82
C ALA A 50 -11.03 11.22 -28.09
N ALA A 51 -9.80 11.50 -27.65
CA ALA A 51 -8.99 10.55 -26.91
C ALA A 51 -9.55 10.26 -25.51
N ARG A 52 -10.03 11.28 -24.79
CA ARG A 52 -10.69 11.10 -23.49
C ARG A 52 -11.94 10.23 -23.63
N ALA A 53 -12.77 10.48 -24.65
CA ALA A 53 -13.95 9.66 -24.92
C ALA A 53 -13.60 8.19 -25.22
N ALA A 54 -12.54 7.93 -26.00
CA ALA A 54 -12.08 6.58 -26.29
C ALA A 54 -11.49 5.88 -25.07
N LEU A 55 -10.68 6.58 -24.26
CA LEU A 55 -10.13 6.05 -23.01
C LEU A 55 -11.25 5.64 -22.04
N SER A 56 -12.28 6.48 -21.89
CA SER A 56 -13.43 6.21 -21.02
C SER A 56 -14.29 5.01 -21.42
N GLN A 57 -14.02 4.36 -22.57
CA GLN A 57 -14.71 3.11 -22.94
C GLN A 57 -14.14 1.90 -22.19
N ASP A 58 -12.82 1.88 -21.96
CA ASP A 58 -12.15 0.74 -21.32
C ASP A 58 -11.63 1.08 -19.92
N TYR A 59 -11.35 2.36 -19.65
CA TYR A 59 -10.68 2.83 -18.45
C TYR A 59 -11.51 3.79 -17.62
N GLU A 60 -11.20 3.82 -16.33
CA GLU A 60 -11.64 4.84 -15.39
C GLU A 60 -10.46 5.35 -14.57
N VAL A 61 -10.66 6.42 -13.81
CA VAL A 61 -9.62 6.88 -12.88
C VAL A 61 -9.38 5.83 -11.80
N GLY A 62 -10.44 5.25 -11.21
CA GLY A 62 -10.33 4.19 -10.19
C GLY A 62 -10.17 4.70 -8.76
N ARG A 63 -10.62 5.93 -8.46
CA ARG A 63 -10.69 6.47 -7.10
C ARG A 63 -12.02 6.10 -6.45
N THR A 64 -11.96 5.48 -5.29
CA THR A 64 -13.16 5.06 -4.53
C THR A 64 -13.16 5.69 -3.15
N GLY A 65 -14.21 6.47 -2.85
CA GLY A 65 -14.37 7.13 -1.55
C GLY A 65 -14.72 6.16 -0.42
N TYR A 66 -14.50 6.60 0.82
CA TYR A 66 -15.00 5.89 1.99
C TYR A 66 -16.54 5.96 2.07
N CYS A 67 -17.15 4.96 2.69
CA CYS A 67 -18.61 4.89 2.90
C CYS A 67 -19.04 5.16 4.34
N ASP A 68 -18.10 5.11 5.30
CA ASP A 68 -18.36 5.43 6.71
C ASP A 68 -17.12 6.02 7.39
N LEU A 69 -17.33 6.78 8.45
CA LEU A 69 -16.29 7.47 9.22
C LEU A 69 -16.63 7.49 10.71
N ILE A 70 -15.68 7.03 11.53
CA ILE A 70 -15.73 7.14 12.99
C ILE A 70 -14.62 8.08 13.44
N SER A 71 -14.98 9.09 14.24
CA SER A 71 -14.02 10.05 14.82
C SER A 71 -13.85 9.80 16.32
N SER A 72 -12.59 9.79 16.78
CA SER A 72 -12.20 9.73 18.19
C SER A 72 -12.04 11.13 18.78
N SER A 73 -12.12 11.25 20.11
CA SER A 73 -11.91 12.52 20.82
C SER A 73 -10.46 13.02 20.77
N ASP A 74 -9.50 12.14 20.48
CA ASP A 74 -8.08 12.50 20.29
C ASP A 74 -7.76 12.98 18.86
N GLY A 75 -8.78 13.07 18.00
CA GLY A 75 -8.63 13.47 16.59
C GLY A 75 -8.37 12.32 15.63
N THR A 76 -8.12 11.10 16.12
CA THR A 76 -8.00 9.91 15.27
C THR A 76 -9.29 9.69 14.49
N LYS A 77 -9.17 9.43 13.20
CA LYS A 77 -10.30 9.12 12.32
C LYS A 77 -10.13 7.76 11.67
N LYS A 78 -11.16 6.93 11.75
CA LYS A 78 -11.22 5.62 11.12
C LYS A 78 -12.22 5.64 9.97
N TYR A 79 -11.73 5.42 8.76
CA TYR A 79 -12.48 5.43 7.51
C TYR A 79 -12.76 4.00 7.06
N LEU A 80 -13.99 3.71 6.66
CA LEU A 80 -14.39 2.44 6.05
C LEU A 80 -14.48 2.59 4.54
N PHE A 81 -13.67 1.83 3.80
CA PHE A 81 -13.71 1.77 2.34
C PHE A 81 -14.53 0.56 1.87
N PRO A 82 -15.36 0.70 0.82
CA PRO A 82 -16.26 -0.35 0.35
C PRO A 82 -15.55 -1.39 -0.55
N PHE A 83 -14.33 -1.81 -0.19
CA PHE A 83 -13.60 -2.85 -0.91
C PHE A 83 -13.94 -4.22 -0.34
N GLY A 84 -14.59 -5.07 -1.14
CA GLY A 84 -15.07 -6.39 -0.72
C GLY A 84 -15.98 -6.29 0.52
N PRO A 85 -15.68 -6.98 1.63
CA PRO A 85 -16.47 -6.91 2.87
C PRO A 85 -16.30 -5.59 3.64
N GLY A 86 -15.43 -4.69 3.17
CA GLY A 86 -15.04 -3.46 3.86
C GLY A 86 -13.60 -3.54 4.35
N VAL A 87 -12.82 -2.47 4.12
CA VAL A 87 -11.48 -2.33 4.70
C VAL A 87 -11.31 -0.99 5.39
N GLU A 88 -10.48 -0.95 6.42
CA GLU A 88 -10.29 0.24 7.24
C GLU A 88 -8.99 0.97 6.87
N ALA A 89 -9.03 2.29 6.90
CA ALA A 89 -7.86 3.15 6.96
C ALA A 89 -7.99 4.07 8.18
N VAL A 90 -6.88 4.34 8.87
CA VAL A 90 -6.90 5.16 10.09
C VAL A 90 -5.96 6.34 9.93
N MET A 91 -6.47 7.55 10.08
CA MET A 91 -5.66 8.76 10.19
C MET A 91 -5.41 9.06 11.67
N ILE A 92 -4.14 9.17 12.03
CA ILE A 92 -3.68 9.41 13.39
C ILE A 92 -2.92 10.75 13.41
N PRO A 93 -3.46 11.79 14.06
CA PRO A 93 -2.75 13.06 14.27
C PRO A 93 -1.82 12.96 15.49
N ASP A 94 -0.62 13.52 15.37
CA ASP A 94 0.35 13.66 16.47
C ASP A 94 1.20 14.92 16.27
N GLY A 95 0.79 16.03 16.89
CA GLY A 95 1.38 17.35 16.66
C GLY A 95 1.31 17.74 15.18
N ASP A 96 2.48 17.98 14.56
CA ASP A 96 2.58 18.30 13.13
C ASP A 96 2.51 17.07 12.21
N ARG A 97 2.47 15.85 12.76
CA ARG A 97 2.43 14.61 11.98
C ARG A 97 1.00 14.15 11.76
N HIS A 98 0.69 13.82 10.52
CA HIS A 98 -0.54 13.15 10.12
C HIS A 98 -0.17 11.82 9.48
N THR A 99 -0.35 10.73 10.22
CA THR A 99 0.02 9.39 9.77
C THR A 99 -1.23 8.65 9.31
N VAL A 100 -1.22 8.15 8.07
CA VAL A 100 -2.26 7.22 7.60
C VAL A 100 -1.80 5.78 7.77
N CYS A 101 -2.60 4.97 8.44
CA CYS A 101 -2.48 3.53 8.50
C CYS A 101 -3.40 2.92 7.44
N VAL A 102 -2.81 2.23 6.45
CA VAL A 102 -3.54 1.70 5.30
C VAL A 102 -3.55 0.18 5.28
N SER A 103 -4.65 -0.36 4.77
CA SER A 103 -4.85 -1.78 4.48
C SER A 103 -4.18 -2.18 3.17
N SER A 104 -3.67 -3.41 3.13
CA SER A 104 -3.07 -4.05 1.95
C SER A 104 -3.93 -5.19 1.38
N GLN A 105 -4.84 -5.76 2.18
CA GLN A 105 -5.69 -6.87 1.77
C GLN A 105 -7.09 -6.72 2.40
N MET A 106 -8.08 -7.41 1.82
CA MET A 106 -9.40 -7.58 2.41
C MET A 106 -9.34 -8.78 3.35
N GLY A 107 -9.15 -8.52 4.65
CA GLY A 107 -8.84 -9.57 5.63
C GLY A 107 -7.37 -10.01 5.59
N CYS A 108 -7.02 -11.13 6.24
CA CYS A 108 -5.62 -11.59 6.33
C CYS A 108 -5.53 -13.10 6.57
N ARG A 109 -4.62 -13.78 5.86
CA ARG A 109 -4.39 -15.25 5.99
C ARG A 109 -3.44 -15.65 7.10
N MET A 110 -2.75 -14.70 7.73
CA MET A 110 -1.67 -15.00 8.67
C MET A 110 -2.18 -15.59 10.00
N GLY A 111 -3.46 -15.41 10.34
CA GLY A 111 -4.07 -16.09 11.48
C GLY A 111 -3.50 -15.71 12.86
N CYS A 112 -2.87 -14.53 12.99
CA CYS A 112 -2.41 -14.00 14.27
C CYS A 112 -3.59 -13.92 15.26
N ARG A 113 -3.48 -14.60 16.41
CA ARG A 113 -4.62 -14.85 17.32
C ARG A 113 -5.13 -13.59 18.03
N PHE A 114 -4.26 -12.60 18.20
CA PHE A 114 -4.56 -11.29 18.77
C PHE A 114 -5.19 -10.32 17.75
N CYS A 115 -5.12 -10.62 16.45
CA CYS A 115 -5.55 -9.72 15.39
C CYS A 115 -7.00 -10.02 14.98
N MET A 116 -7.88 -9.03 15.03
CA MET A 116 -9.27 -9.19 14.60
C MET A 116 -9.36 -9.53 13.10
N THR A 117 -8.54 -8.88 12.27
CA THR A 117 -8.44 -9.16 10.82
C THR A 117 -8.07 -10.61 10.53
N GLY A 118 -7.17 -11.20 11.33
CA GLY A 118 -6.81 -12.61 11.19
C GLY A 118 -7.96 -13.58 11.46
N ARG A 119 -8.96 -13.17 12.26
CA ARG A 119 -10.16 -13.97 12.55
C ARG A 119 -11.26 -13.83 11.49
N GLN A 120 -11.27 -12.74 10.72
CA GLN A 120 -12.25 -12.49 9.65
C GLN A 120 -11.98 -13.32 8.39
N GLY A 121 -10.85 -14.02 8.32
CA GLY A 121 -10.40 -14.73 7.13
C GLY A 121 -9.83 -13.79 6.07
N TRP A 122 -9.61 -14.31 4.87
CA TRP A 122 -9.08 -13.54 3.74
C TRP A 122 -10.05 -13.57 2.57
N HIS A 123 -10.25 -12.41 1.96
CA HIS A 123 -11.21 -12.15 0.90
C HIS A 123 -10.58 -11.59 -0.37
N GLY A 124 -9.27 -11.31 -0.36
CA GLY A 124 -8.54 -10.89 -1.55
C GLY A 124 -7.44 -9.89 -1.26
N ASN A 125 -6.62 -9.64 -2.28
CA ASN A 125 -5.63 -8.58 -2.28
C ASN A 125 -6.25 -7.26 -2.73
N LEU A 126 -5.85 -6.14 -2.13
CA LEU A 126 -6.18 -4.84 -2.67
C LEU A 126 -5.30 -4.53 -3.87
N THR A 127 -5.89 -3.95 -4.90
CA THR A 127 -5.21 -3.40 -6.07
C THR A 127 -4.47 -2.11 -5.70
N PRO A 128 -3.54 -1.63 -6.54
CA PRO A 128 -2.84 -0.37 -6.28
C PRO A 128 -3.79 0.82 -6.22
N ALA A 129 -4.87 0.81 -7.02
CA ALA A 129 -5.91 1.85 -7.01
C ALA A 129 -6.68 1.90 -5.68
N GLU A 130 -7.02 0.75 -5.12
CA GLU A 130 -7.72 0.64 -3.83
C GLU A 130 -6.80 1.03 -2.66
N ILE A 131 -5.51 0.66 -2.72
CA ILE A 131 -4.51 1.12 -1.74
C ILE A 131 -4.37 2.64 -1.82
N LEU A 132 -4.16 3.21 -3.01
CA LEU A 132 -3.98 4.66 -3.19
C LEU A 132 -5.23 5.46 -2.86
N SER A 133 -6.43 4.90 -3.03
CA SER A 133 -7.69 5.54 -2.62
C SER A 133 -7.70 5.86 -1.12
N GLN A 134 -7.10 5.01 -0.28
CA GLN A 134 -6.98 5.25 1.17
C GLN A 134 -6.11 6.48 1.52
N PHE A 135 -5.27 6.95 0.60
CA PHE A 135 -4.48 8.18 0.75
C PHE A 135 -5.18 9.40 0.18
N MET A 136 -5.99 9.21 -0.86
CA MET A 136 -6.55 10.30 -1.67
C MET A 136 -7.97 10.70 -1.26
N GLU A 137 -8.71 9.80 -0.61
CA GLU A 137 -10.14 9.97 -0.34
C GLU A 137 -10.47 10.18 1.14
N ILE A 138 -9.46 10.30 2.01
CA ILE A 138 -9.69 10.71 3.41
C ILE A 138 -9.68 12.24 3.53
N ASP A 139 -10.30 12.77 4.59
CA ASP A 139 -10.42 14.23 4.75
C ASP A 139 -9.05 14.93 4.88
N GLU A 140 -8.06 14.25 5.46
CA GLU A 140 -6.70 14.76 5.70
C GLU A 140 -5.72 14.50 4.54
N ALA A 141 -6.21 14.08 3.37
CA ALA A 141 -5.37 13.66 2.23
C ALA A 141 -4.32 14.71 1.78
N ALA A 142 -4.54 15.99 2.07
CA ALA A 142 -3.62 17.08 1.74
C ALA A 142 -2.57 17.35 2.83
N SER A 143 -2.82 16.98 4.09
CA SER A 143 -1.93 17.22 5.23
C SER A 143 -1.13 16.00 5.67
N LEU A 144 -1.37 14.82 5.05
CA LEU A 144 -0.62 13.60 5.35
C LEU A 144 0.90 13.81 5.25
N THR A 145 1.60 13.40 6.30
CA THR A 145 3.05 13.49 6.40
C THR A 145 3.74 12.13 6.38
N ASN A 146 3.03 11.08 6.80
CA ASN A 146 3.55 9.74 7.03
C ASN A 146 2.54 8.68 6.64
N ALA A 147 3.03 7.48 6.33
CA ALA A 147 2.18 6.33 6.10
C ALA A 147 2.76 5.06 6.70
N VAL A 148 1.87 4.20 7.19
CA VAL A 148 2.22 2.88 7.69
C VAL A 148 1.33 1.84 7.04
N PHE A 149 1.92 0.77 6.50
CA PHE A 149 1.18 -0.41 6.01
C PHE A 149 1.00 -1.37 7.19
N MET A 150 0.11 -0.99 8.11
CA MET A 150 -0.23 -1.70 9.35
C MET A 150 -1.74 -1.90 9.50
N GLY A 151 -2.52 -1.66 8.44
CA GLY A 151 -3.97 -1.88 8.43
C GLY A 151 -4.31 -3.36 8.26
N MET A 152 -5.36 -3.65 7.49
CA MET A 152 -5.77 -5.02 7.22
C MET A 152 -4.86 -5.69 6.19
N GLY A 153 -4.41 -6.90 6.49
CA GLY A 153 -3.60 -7.72 5.58
C GLY A 153 -2.11 -7.77 5.91
N GLU A 154 -1.42 -8.74 5.31
CA GLU A 154 0.04 -8.82 5.32
C GLU A 154 0.58 -8.20 4.02
N PRO A 155 1.25 -7.03 4.06
CA PRO A 155 1.70 -6.33 2.87
C PRO A 155 2.62 -7.17 1.97
N LEU A 156 3.48 -8.00 2.54
CA LEU A 156 4.39 -8.83 1.74
C LEU A 156 3.70 -10.03 1.06
N ASP A 157 2.50 -10.43 1.51
CA ASP A 157 1.67 -11.41 0.79
C ASP A 157 0.90 -10.75 -0.39
N ASN A 158 0.95 -9.42 -0.49
CA ASN A 158 0.45 -8.62 -1.60
C ASN A 158 1.53 -7.71 -2.19
N TRP A 159 2.78 -8.18 -2.23
CA TRP A 159 3.93 -7.31 -2.48
C TRP A 159 3.86 -6.55 -3.81
N ASP A 160 3.42 -7.19 -4.90
CA ASP A 160 3.42 -6.52 -6.21
C ASP A 160 2.48 -5.30 -6.26
N ASN A 161 1.29 -5.40 -5.65
CA ASN A 161 0.33 -4.29 -5.60
C ASN A 161 0.78 -3.21 -4.60
N VAL A 162 1.28 -3.62 -3.43
CA VAL A 162 1.81 -2.70 -2.41
C VAL A 162 3.02 -1.94 -2.94
N ARG A 163 3.95 -2.63 -3.60
CA ARG A 163 5.11 -2.03 -4.26
C ARG A 163 4.66 -0.98 -5.27
N ARG A 164 3.69 -1.31 -6.13
CA ARG A 164 3.19 -0.37 -7.13
C ARG A 164 2.61 0.89 -6.49
N ALA A 165 1.87 0.76 -5.40
CA ALA A 165 1.38 1.92 -4.63
C ALA A 165 2.54 2.74 -4.03
N ILE A 166 3.54 2.08 -3.43
CA ILE A 166 4.74 2.74 -2.89
C ILE A 166 5.54 3.47 -3.99
N ASP A 167 5.69 2.86 -5.17
CA ASP A 167 6.35 3.49 -6.31
C ASP A 167 5.65 4.79 -6.69
N VAL A 168 4.31 4.79 -6.77
CA VAL A 168 3.51 6.00 -7.01
C VAL A 168 3.69 7.04 -5.88
N LEU A 169 3.68 6.61 -4.63
CA LEU A 169 3.84 7.52 -3.49
C LEU A 169 5.22 8.20 -3.48
N THR A 170 6.26 7.49 -3.92
CA THR A 170 7.64 7.96 -3.81
C THR A 170 8.19 8.57 -5.09
N ALA A 171 7.63 8.25 -6.25
CA ALA A 171 8.10 8.74 -7.53
C ALA A 171 7.91 10.26 -7.68
N PRO A 172 8.87 10.98 -8.32
CA PRO A 172 8.72 12.40 -8.62
C PRO A 172 7.52 12.75 -9.52
N TRP A 173 7.08 11.81 -10.36
CA TRP A 173 5.88 11.95 -11.20
C TRP A 173 4.58 11.61 -10.46
N GLY A 174 4.68 11.02 -9.27
CA GLY A 174 3.57 10.66 -8.41
C GLY A 174 3.40 11.66 -7.26
N PHE A 175 3.45 11.18 -6.02
CA PHE A 175 3.30 12.06 -4.83
C PHE A 175 4.63 12.69 -4.40
N GLY A 176 5.77 12.16 -4.87
CA GLY A 176 7.10 12.68 -4.54
C GLY A 176 7.47 12.59 -3.04
N TRP A 177 6.86 11.67 -2.28
CA TRP A 177 7.18 11.51 -0.87
C TRP A 177 8.56 10.88 -0.69
N SER A 178 9.26 11.31 0.37
CA SER A 178 10.46 10.60 0.81
C SER A 178 10.08 9.19 1.28
N PRO A 179 10.77 8.12 0.83
CA PRO A 179 10.54 6.76 1.31
C PRO A 179 10.66 6.61 2.83
N LYS A 180 11.39 7.51 3.50
CA LYS A 180 11.52 7.54 4.98
C LYS A 180 10.24 7.90 5.72
N ARG A 181 9.25 8.45 5.01
CA ARG A 181 7.92 8.76 5.58
C ARG A 181 7.00 7.54 5.58
N ILE A 182 7.42 6.45 4.93
CA ILE A 182 6.62 5.25 4.72
C ILE A 182 7.26 4.10 5.48
N THR A 183 6.47 3.39 6.28
CA THR A 183 6.89 2.17 6.97
C THR A 183 6.02 1.02 6.52
N LEU A 184 6.64 -0.06 6.05
CA LEU A 184 5.94 -1.32 5.76
C LEU A 184 6.12 -2.26 6.95
N SER A 185 5.02 -2.74 7.53
CA SER A 185 5.05 -3.79 8.55
C SER A 185 4.91 -5.16 7.91
N THR A 186 5.55 -6.17 8.50
CA THR A 186 5.41 -7.56 8.10
C THR A 186 5.58 -8.51 9.27
N ILE A 187 4.89 -9.66 9.21
CA ILE A 187 5.13 -10.80 10.08
C ILE A 187 6.41 -11.59 9.74
N GLY A 188 7.10 -11.22 8.65
CA GLY A 188 8.34 -11.83 8.20
C GLY A 188 8.14 -12.86 7.08
N VAL A 189 7.42 -12.52 6.00
CA VAL A 189 7.18 -13.45 4.88
C VAL A 189 8.49 -13.70 4.10
N THR A 190 9.22 -14.76 4.49
CA THR A 190 10.54 -15.10 3.93
C THR A 190 10.50 -16.09 2.76
N SER A 191 9.32 -16.56 2.39
CA SER A 191 9.12 -17.44 1.23
C SER A 191 7.67 -17.36 0.76
N ASP A 192 7.48 -17.19 -0.55
CA ASP A 192 6.18 -17.33 -1.20
C ASP A 192 6.13 -18.70 -1.89
N PRO A 193 5.24 -19.62 -1.47
CA PRO A 193 5.15 -20.94 -2.09
C PRO A 193 4.64 -20.91 -3.54
N ARG A 194 4.04 -19.81 -3.99
CA ARG A 194 3.52 -19.65 -5.36
C ARG A 194 4.63 -19.37 -6.36
N THR A 195 5.64 -18.60 -5.95
CA THR A 195 6.73 -18.14 -6.82
C THR A 195 8.08 -18.75 -6.46
N GLY A 196 8.24 -19.27 -5.24
CA GLY A 196 9.51 -19.71 -4.68
C GLY A 196 10.41 -18.56 -4.22
N GLU A 197 9.99 -17.31 -4.41
CA GLU A 197 10.77 -16.13 -4.04
C GLU A 197 10.63 -15.80 -2.55
N SER A 198 11.47 -14.89 -2.04
CA SER A 198 11.32 -14.30 -0.71
C SER A 198 10.74 -12.88 -0.84
N PRO A 199 9.46 -12.66 -0.51
CA PRO A 199 8.87 -11.32 -0.52
C PRO A 199 9.63 -10.31 0.34
N LEU A 200 10.12 -10.74 1.50
CA LEU A 200 10.96 -9.88 2.35
C LEU A 200 12.28 -9.50 1.65
N ARG A 201 12.93 -10.44 0.97
CA ARG A 201 14.15 -10.13 0.18
C ARG A 201 13.84 -9.14 -0.93
N ARG A 202 12.76 -9.38 -1.68
CA ARG A 202 12.31 -8.48 -2.75
C ARG A 202 12.00 -7.09 -2.23
N PHE A 203 11.28 -6.95 -1.12
CA PHE A 203 11.09 -5.67 -0.46
C PHE A 203 12.41 -5.00 -0.12
N MET A 204 13.35 -5.76 0.45
CA MET A 204 14.63 -5.20 0.89
C MET A 204 15.52 -4.74 -0.28
N ASP A 205 15.49 -5.45 -1.42
CA ASP A 205 16.23 -5.14 -2.65
C ASP A 205 15.56 -4.05 -3.50
N GLU A 206 14.23 -4.03 -3.59
CA GLU A 206 13.48 -3.21 -4.56
C GLU A 206 12.91 -1.91 -3.96
N CYS A 207 12.80 -1.81 -2.63
CA CYS A 207 12.16 -0.69 -1.95
C CYS A 207 13.13 -0.04 -0.96
N SER A 208 12.97 1.27 -0.69
CA SER A 208 13.79 2.02 0.29
C SER A 208 13.03 2.46 1.55
N CYS A 209 11.76 2.05 1.70
CA CYS A 209 10.93 2.41 2.85
C CYS A 209 11.47 1.85 4.18
N HIS A 210 10.97 2.36 5.29
CA HIS A 210 11.24 1.78 6.61
C HIS A 210 10.57 0.42 6.76
N LEU A 211 11.18 -0.45 7.56
CA LEU A 211 10.67 -1.79 7.86
C LEU A 211 10.24 -1.85 9.32
N ALA A 212 9.04 -2.33 9.56
CA ALA A 212 8.61 -2.80 10.88
C ALA A 212 8.41 -4.33 10.83
N VAL A 213 8.92 -5.03 11.84
CA VAL A 213 8.76 -6.47 11.97
C VAL A 213 7.83 -6.73 13.14
N SER A 214 6.68 -7.36 12.87
CA SER A 214 5.75 -7.87 13.88
C SER A 214 6.39 -9.04 14.64
N LEU A 215 7.08 -8.72 15.73
CA LEU A 215 7.85 -9.65 16.56
C LEU A 215 6.94 -10.36 17.55
N HIS A 216 6.34 -9.57 18.47
CA HIS A 216 5.39 -9.94 19.53
C HIS A 216 5.82 -11.01 20.55
N ASN A 217 6.78 -11.87 20.24
CA ASN A 217 7.41 -12.77 21.21
C ASN A 217 8.80 -13.19 20.70
N PRO A 218 9.86 -13.15 21.53
CA PRO A 218 11.20 -13.53 21.10
C PRO A 218 11.44 -15.05 21.09
N PHE A 219 10.56 -15.84 21.74
CA PHE A 219 10.67 -17.29 21.85
C PHE A 219 9.83 -17.96 20.76
N PRO A 220 10.41 -18.83 19.91
CA PRO A 220 9.68 -19.42 18.78
C PRO A 220 8.42 -20.18 19.17
N GLU A 221 8.44 -20.91 20.28
CA GLU A 221 7.28 -21.70 20.73
C GLU A 221 6.10 -20.81 21.10
N GLU A 222 6.35 -19.81 21.95
CA GLU A 222 5.33 -18.83 22.35
C GLU A 222 4.89 -17.95 21.17
N ARG A 223 5.82 -17.57 20.29
CA ARG A 223 5.47 -16.85 19.05
C ARG A 223 4.57 -17.69 18.17
N ALA A 224 4.80 -18.99 18.02
CA ALA A 224 3.94 -19.87 17.23
C ALA A 224 2.53 -20.03 17.82
N GLU A 225 2.38 -19.88 19.14
CA GLU A 225 1.06 -19.84 19.79
C GLU A 225 0.29 -18.57 19.44
N LEU A 226 0.94 -17.40 19.39
CA LEU A 226 0.31 -16.12 19.06
C LEU A 226 0.17 -15.88 17.55
N MET A 227 1.21 -16.25 16.81
CA MET A 227 1.42 -16.02 15.38
C MET A 227 1.75 -17.37 14.72
N PRO A 228 0.76 -18.13 14.24
CA PRO A 228 0.97 -19.45 13.65
C PRO A 228 1.99 -19.49 12.51
N MET A 229 2.21 -18.34 11.87
CA MET A 229 3.18 -18.15 10.79
C MET A 229 4.64 -18.25 11.23
N GLU A 230 4.96 -18.32 12.52
CA GLU A 230 6.31 -18.70 12.98
C GLU A 230 6.74 -20.06 12.41
N LYS A 231 5.80 -20.99 12.17
CA LYS A 231 6.13 -22.31 11.61
C LYS A 231 6.65 -22.25 10.17
N PRO A 232 5.89 -21.70 9.20
CA PRO A 232 6.39 -21.56 7.82
C PRO A 232 7.43 -20.45 7.68
N PHE A 233 7.36 -19.40 8.51
CA PHE A 233 8.24 -18.23 8.46
C PHE A 233 8.88 -17.95 9.82
N PRO A 234 9.89 -18.74 10.23
CA PRO A 234 10.54 -18.56 11.51
C PRO A 234 11.20 -17.18 11.60
N LEU A 235 10.99 -16.49 12.72
CA LEU A 235 11.57 -15.18 12.99
C LEU A 235 13.09 -15.18 12.79
N ALA A 236 13.78 -16.27 13.17
CA ALA A 236 15.21 -16.40 12.98
C ALA A 236 15.65 -16.16 11.53
N LYS A 237 14.86 -16.63 10.54
CA LYS A 237 15.15 -16.42 9.12
C LYS A 237 14.93 -14.96 8.70
N THR A 238 13.89 -14.32 9.22
CA THR A 238 13.65 -12.87 9.06
C THR A 238 14.83 -12.06 9.59
N LEU A 239 15.32 -12.38 10.79
CA LEU A 239 16.47 -11.71 11.40
C LEU A 239 17.76 -11.93 10.61
N SER A 240 18.00 -13.15 10.12
CA SER A 240 19.16 -13.43 9.25
C SER A 240 19.13 -12.59 7.98
N LEU A 241 17.98 -12.54 7.29
CA LEU A 241 17.83 -11.70 6.10
C LEU A 241 18.07 -10.23 6.42
N ILE A 242 17.52 -9.70 7.52
CA ILE A 242 17.74 -8.29 7.90
C ILE A 242 19.22 -8.00 8.16
N ARG A 243 19.95 -8.93 8.80
CA ARG A 243 21.39 -8.79 9.09
C ARG A 243 22.27 -8.84 7.85
N GLU A 244 21.83 -9.50 6.79
CA GLU A 244 22.54 -9.52 5.50
C GLU A 244 22.51 -8.15 4.81
N TYR A 245 21.51 -7.31 5.09
CA TYR A 245 21.44 -5.97 4.53
C TYR A 245 22.28 -5.00 5.33
N ASP A 246 23.11 -4.27 4.60
CA ASP A 246 23.89 -3.19 5.16
C ASP A 246 22.96 -2.06 5.65
N SER A 247 22.89 -1.90 6.97
CA SER A 247 22.13 -0.84 7.63
C SER A 247 22.86 0.51 7.64
N THR A 248 23.98 0.67 6.93
CA THR A 248 24.64 1.98 6.73
C THR A 248 23.76 2.98 5.98
N GLY A 249 22.73 2.49 5.27
CA GLY A 249 21.69 3.30 4.69
C GLY A 249 20.79 3.98 5.73
N GLN A 250 19.85 4.79 5.26
CA GLN A 250 18.93 5.54 6.13
C GLN A 250 17.67 4.74 6.51
N ARG A 251 17.59 3.44 6.20
CA ARG A 251 16.44 2.59 6.53
C ARG A 251 16.45 2.29 8.02
N ARG A 252 15.34 2.61 8.69
CA ARG A 252 15.06 2.17 10.05
C ARG A 252 14.38 0.80 10.01
N VAL A 253 14.83 -0.08 10.90
CA VAL A 253 14.16 -1.34 11.21
C VAL A 253 13.61 -1.22 12.63
N SER A 254 12.30 -1.43 12.77
CA SER A 254 11.60 -1.41 14.06
C SER A 254 11.04 -2.80 14.35
N PHE A 255 10.98 -3.17 15.62
CA PHE A 255 10.34 -4.41 16.06
C PHE A 255 9.10 -4.05 16.86
N GLU A 256 7.95 -4.58 16.45
CA GLU A 256 6.66 -4.34 17.07
C GLU A 256 6.38 -5.44 18.09
N TYR A 257 5.97 -5.04 19.29
CA TYR A 257 5.72 -5.94 20.41
C TYR A 257 4.41 -5.54 21.08
N ILE A 258 3.46 -6.47 21.15
CA ILE A 258 2.20 -6.26 21.86
C ILE A 258 2.38 -6.70 23.31
N MET A 259 1.75 -5.99 24.24
CA MET A 259 1.80 -6.27 25.68
C MET A 259 0.55 -7.03 26.12
#